data_AF-A0A090WZ14-F1
#
_entry.id   AF-A0A090WZ14-F1
#
_cell.length_a   1.000
_cell.length_b   1.000
_cell.length_c   1.000
_cell.angle_alpha   90.00
_cell.angle_beta   90.00
_cell.angle_gamma   90.00
#
_symmetry.space_group_name_H-M   'P 1'
#
loop_
_entity.id
_entity.type
_entity.pdbx_description
1 polymer ?
#
loop_
_entity_poly.entity_id
_entity_poly.type
_entity_poly.pdbx_seq_one_letter_code
_entity_poly.pdbx_strand_id
1 'polypeptide(L)'
;MYKLSNPSHSIPFFKGKLLFHLISLLVTCSTMGGQDNKFINAYLENDKAYLEIKNEHLDTPMLFVRHDIGHNQVVWSKEGNHILLTIPQIKSSSGVLIPVNHDYRNESNLIGRFPIIKEKSHSDLFYIDVTKLLFNSTLKWNPKNLDPVLTERSYVKSIHFLKNETIVSTVQTIQRDNNQKTDNVNFSSINYRI
;
A
#
# COMPACT_ATOMS: atom_id res chain seq x y z
N MET A 1 8.32 67.88 -34.09
CA MET A 1 9.53 68.43 -33.42
C MET A 1 9.35 68.23 -31.92
N TYR A 2 10.31 67.59 -31.26
CA TYR A 2 10.28 67.15 -29.85
C TYR A 2 10.25 68.30 -28.84
N LYS A 3 9.55 68.12 -27.70
CA LYS A 3 10.10 68.07 -26.32
C LYS A 3 9.00 68.37 -25.29
N LEU A 4 8.73 67.40 -24.41
CA LEU A 4 9.16 67.31 -22.99
C LEU A 4 8.47 68.31 -22.06
N SER A 5 7.67 67.81 -21.13
CA SER A 5 8.05 67.74 -19.71
C SER A 5 6.84 67.35 -18.84
N ASN A 6 7.05 66.31 -18.03
CA ASN A 6 6.31 66.02 -16.80
C ASN A 6 7.20 66.54 -15.64
N PRO A 7 6.80 66.56 -14.35
CA PRO A 7 5.51 66.23 -13.73
C PRO A 7 5.09 67.23 -12.60
N SER A 8 3.95 67.03 -11.94
CA SER A 8 3.89 66.76 -10.48
C SER A 8 2.55 67.12 -9.81
N HIS A 9 2.11 66.14 -9.01
CA HIS A 9 1.22 66.19 -7.85
C HIS A 9 -0.26 66.60 -7.98
N SER A 10 -1.11 65.57 -8.07
CA SER A 10 -2.26 65.44 -7.16
C SER A 10 -2.48 63.96 -6.79
N ILE A 11 -2.54 63.69 -5.48
CA ILE A 11 -2.95 62.44 -4.81
C ILE A 11 -4.41 62.73 -4.36
N PRO A 12 -5.41 61.83 -4.49
CA PRO A 12 -5.51 60.71 -3.55
C PRO A 12 -6.27 59.45 -3.99
N PHE A 13 -6.34 58.51 -3.05
CA PHE A 13 -7.11 57.27 -3.02
C PHE A 13 -6.51 56.05 -3.72
N PHE A 14 -5.60 55.37 -3.02
CA PHE A 14 -5.46 53.93 -3.16
C PHE A 14 -5.87 53.24 -1.86
N LYS A 15 -6.96 52.48 -1.96
CA LYS A 15 -7.54 51.67 -0.90
C LYS A 15 -6.49 50.74 -0.30
N GLY A 16 -6.55 50.63 1.02
CA GLY A 16 -5.65 49.83 1.85
C GLY A 16 -5.46 48.42 1.31
N LYS A 17 -4.19 48.01 1.36
CA LYS A 17 -3.67 46.66 1.18
C LYS A 17 -4.63 45.59 1.76
N LEU A 18 -5.44 44.96 0.90
CA LEU A 18 -6.06 43.69 1.20
C LEU A 18 -5.09 42.58 0.75
N LEU A 19 -3.98 42.46 1.47
CA LEU A 19 -2.97 41.44 1.28
C LEU A 19 -3.36 40.20 2.10
N PHE A 20 -4.49 39.58 1.79
CA PHE A 20 -4.92 38.33 2.41
C PHE A 20 -5.81 37.55 1.44
N HIS A 21 -5.19 36.65 0.69
CA HIS A 21 -5.72 35.29 0.43
C HIS A 21 -4.68 34.50 -0.37
N LEU A 22 -3.53 34.27 0.26
CA LEU A 22 -2.74 33.07 0.02
C LEU A 22 -2.92 32.21 1.27
N ILE A 23 -4.10 31.59 1.40
CA ILE A 23 -4.23 30.43 2.28
C ILE A 23 -3.57 29.30 1.49
N SER A 24 -2.26 29.19 1.66
CA SER A 24 -1.51 28.01 1.31
C SER A 24 -2.26 26.81 1.89
N LEU A 25 -2.67 25.91 1.01
CA LEU A 25 -2.96 24.52 1.31
C LEU A 25 -1.72 23.93 1.97
N LEU A 26 -1.58 24.11 3.27
CA LEU A 26 -0.81 23.23 4.13
C LEU A 26 -1.56 21.91 4.13
N VAL A 27 -1.28 21.10 3.11
CA VAL A 27 -1.35 19.65 3.26
C VAL A 27 -0.51 19.37 4.49
N THR A 28 -1.16 19.08 5.60
CA THR A 28 -0.51 18.58 6.81
C THR A 28 0.05 17.21 6.43
N CYS A 29 1.27 17.21 5.89
CA CYS A 29 2.08 16.03 5.85
C CYS A 29 2.31 15.65 7.31
N SER A 30 1.72 14.54 7.74
CA SER A 30 1.98 13.94 9.04
C SER A 30 3.43 13.44 9.09
N THR A 31 4.41 14.34 9.12
CA THR A 31 5.79 14.02 9.48
C THR A 31 5.93 14.11 11.00
N MET A 32 5.17 13.29 11.71
CA MET A 32 5.44 13.00 13.11
C MET A 32 6.46 11.86 13.15
N GLY A 33 7.69 12.23 13.48
CA GLY A 33 8.84 11.34 13.56
C GLY A 33 8.61 10.13 14.45
N GLY A 34 8.45 8.97 13.82
CA GLY A 34 8.82 7.68 14.38
C GLY A 34 10.08 7.24 13.66
N GLN A 35 11.07 6.75 14.41
CA GLN A 35 12.27 6.12 13.84
C GLN A 35 11.89 5.19 12.69
N ASP A 36 12.62 5.33 11.57
CA ASP A 36 12.42 4.69 10.27
C ASP A 36 12.71 3.18 10.32
N ASN A 37 11.96 2.45 11.14
CA ASN A 37 11.99 0.99 11.20
C ASN A 37 10.80 0.37 10.46
N LYS A 38 10.19 1.12 9.53
CA LYS A 38 9.08 0.59 8.72
C LYS A 38 9.65 -0.40 7.72
N PHE A 39 9.21 -1.65 7.81
CA PHE A 39 9.69 -2.70 6.91
C PHE A 39 9.15 -2.53 5.49
N ILE A 40 7.83 -2.36 5.32
CA ILE A 40 7.26 -2.01 4.02
C ILE A 40 6.47 -0.72 4.20
N ASN A 41 6.87 0.33 3.50
CA ASN A 41 6.11 1.57 3.51
C ASN A 41 4.82 1.37 2.70
N ALA A 42 3.74 2.00 3.16
CA ALA A 42 2.45 1.90 2.51
C ALA A 42 1.70 3.23 2.55
N TYR A 43 0.98 3.54 1.48
CA TYR A 43 0.33 4.83 1.30
C TYR A 43 -1.09 4.64 0.83
N LEU A 44 -1.99 5.46 1.36
CA LEU A 44 -3.37 5.56 0.91
C LEU A 44 -3.48 6.84 0.09
N GLU A 45 -3.72 6.69 -1.21
CA GLU A 45 -3.82 7.82 -2.15
C GLU A 45 -4.98 7.54 -3.12
N ASN A 46 -5.94 8.47 -3.20
CA ASN A 46 -7.13 8.33 -4.08
C ASN A 46 -7.84 6.97 -3.92
N ASP A 47 -8.15 6.59 -2.68
CA ASP A 47 -8.81 5.33 -2.29
C ASP A 47 -8.05 4.04 -2.65
N LYS A 48 -6.77 4.16 -3.02
CA LYS A 48 -5.90 3.03 -3.36
C LYS A 48 -4.79 2.84 -2.34
N ALA A 49 -4.50 1.59 -2.06
CA ALA A 49 -3.36 1.19 -1.26
C ALA A 49 -2.15 0.95 -2.17
N TYR A 50 -1.07 1.66 -1.87
CA TYR A 50 0.22 1.50 -2.51
C TYR A 50 1.24 0.97 -1.52
N LEU A 51 2.16 0.14 -2.00
CA LEU A 51 3.36 -0.23 -1.25
C LEU A 51 4.59 0.39 -1.89
N GLU A 52 5.51 0.74 -1.03
CA GLU A 52 6.87 1.12 -1.35
C GLU A 52 7.82 0.09 -0.73
N ILE A 53 8.52 -0.63 -1.60
CA ILE A 53 9.36 -1.77 -1.24
C ILE A 53 10.80 -1.43 -1.60
N LYS A 54 11.65 -1.32 -0.59
CA LYS A 54 13.10 -1.15 -0.79
C LYS A 54 13.70 -2.45 -1.33
N ASN A 55 14.75 -2.33 -2.14
CA ASN A 55 15.45 -3.49 -2.70
C ASN A 55 15.97 -4.46 -1.61
N GLU A 56 16.37 -3.94 -0.45
CA GLU A 56 16.81 -4.73 0.72
C GLU A 56 15.70 -5.58 1.38
N HIS A 57 14.43 -5.37 1.01
CA HIS A 57 13.30 -6.15 1.50
C HIS A 57 12.77 -7.16 0.48
N LEU A 58 13.33 -7.16 -0.74
CA LEU A 58 13.07 -8.20 -1.72
C LEU A 58 13.75 -9.51 -1.30
N ASP A 59 13.22 -10.61 -1.80
CA ASP A 59 13.70 -11.98 -1.60
C ASP A 59 13.84 -12.39 -0.13
N THR A 60 13.18 -11.64 0.76
CA THR A 60 13.20 -11.83 2.20
C THR A 60 11.85 -12.37 2.65
N PRO A 61 11.81 -13.54 3.32
CA PRO A 61 10.57 -14.08 3.88
C PRO A 61 9.93 -13.14 4.90
N MET A 62 8.61 -13.01 4.85
CA MET A 62 7.81 -12.22 5.78
C MET A 62 6.43 -12.83 5.98
N LEU A 63 5.70 -12.43 7.02
CA LEU A 63 4.32 -12.85 7.21
C LEU A 63 3.39 -11.85 6.54
N PHE A 64 2.50 -12.36 5.71
CA PHE A 64 1.30 -11.66 5.32
C PHE A 64 0.15 -12.24 6.15
N VAL A 65 -0.60 -11.41 6.84
CA VAL A 65 -1.64 -11.82 7.79
C VAL A 65 -2.96 -11.20 7.35
N ARG A 66 -4.02 -11.99 7.39
CA ARG A 66 -5.40 -11.54 7.33
C ARG A 66 -6.06 -11.89 8.68
N HIS A 67 -6.31 -10.87 9.51
CA HIS A 67 -6.57 -11.03 10.95
C HIS A 67 -7.81 -11.88 11.30
N ASP A 68 -8.80 -11.94 10.43
CA ASP A 68 -10.03 -12.73 10.61
C ASP A 68 -9.92 -14.19 10.15
N ILE A 69 -8.85 -14.56 9.42
CA ILE A 69 -8.75 -15.89 8.78
C ILE A 69 -7.45 -16.62 9.11
N GLY A 70 -6.29 -15.97 8.94
CA GLY A 70 -5.01 -16.66 9.05
C GLY A 70 -3.84 -15.88 8.48
N HIS A 71 -2.71 -16.57 8.27
CA HIS A 71 -1.47 -15.99 7.79
C HIS A 71 -0.77 -16.89 6.79
N ASN A 72 0.09 -16.31 5.96
CA ASN A 72 1.00 -17.01 5.06
C ASN A 72 2.39 -16.40 5.17
N GLN A 73 3.42 -17.24 5.10
CA GLN A 73 4.75 -16.74 4.77
C GLN A 73 4.78 -16.39 3.28
N VAL A 74 5.27 -15.21 2.95
CA VAL A 74 5.35 -14.70 1.59
C VAL A 74 6.73 -14.11 1.30
N VAL A 75 7.04 -13.97 0.02
CA VAL A 75 8.25 -13.30 -0.48
C VAL A 75 7.84 -12.33 -1.58
N TRP A 76 8.36 -11.10 -1.50
CA TRP A 76 8.32 -10.15 -2.61
C TRP A 76 9.59 -10.30 -3.44
N SER A 77 9.48 -10.46 -4.75
CA SER A 77 10.63 -10.53 -5.66
C SER A 77 10.43 -9.64 -6.87
N LYS A 78 11.53 -9.28 -7.55
CA LYS A 78 11.47 -8.45 -8.77
C LYS A 78 11.66 -9.32 -10.01
N GLU A 79 10.76 -9.19 -10.96
CA GLU A 79 10.87 -9.81 -12.28
C GLU A 79 10.56 -8.80 -13.38
N GLY A 80 11.60 -8.36 -14.09
CA GLY A 80 11.48 -7.33 -15.12
C GLY A 80 10.86 -6.03 -14.57
N ASN A 81 9.72 -5.63 -15.12
CA ASN A 81 8.96 -4.43 -14.71
C ASN A 81 7.86 -4.73 -13.68
N HIS A 82 7.95 -5.86 -12.97
CA HIS A 82 6.95 -6.27 -11.99
C HIS A 82 7.59 -6.63 -10.65
N ILE A 83 6.83 -6.41 -9.59
CA ILE A 83 7.04 -7.05 -8.30
C ILE A 83 6.09 -8.24 -8.21
N LEU A 84 6.61 -9.40 -7.85
CA LEU A 84 5.87 -10.63 -7.62
C LEU A 84 5.68 -10.84 -6.13
N LEU A 85 4.54 -11.41 -5.75
CA LEU A 85 4.29 -11.91 -4.42
C LEU A 85 4.09 -13.43 -4.50
N THR A 86 4.92 -14.18 -3.80
CA THR A 86 4.87 -15.66 -3.81
C THR A 86 4.74 -16.22 -2.40
N ILE A 87 4.11 -17.38 -2.28
CA ILE A 87 4.16 -18.23 -1.08
C ILE A 87 5.23 -19.30 -1.37
N PRO A 88 6.41 -19.24 -0.73
CA PRO A 88 7.47 -20.21 -0.98
C PRO A 88 7.18 -21.55 -0.29
N GLN A 89 7.81 -22.62 -0.78
CA GLN A 89 7.93 -23.87 -0.05
C GLN A 89 8.78 -23.66 1.21
N ILE A 90 8.32 -24.20 2.34
CA ILE A 90 9.00 -24.03 3.63
C ILE A 90 9.71 -25.33 3.97
N LYS A 91 11.00 -25.25 4.26
CA LYS A 91 11.76 -26.36 4.86
C LYS A 91 11.61 -26.29 6.37
N SER A 92 11.08 -27.34 6.98
CA SER A 92 10.98 -27.44 8.44
C SER A 92 12.37 -27.55 9.07
N SER A 93 12.43 -27.28 10.38
CA SER A 93 13.64 -27.52 11.18
C SER A 93 14.08 -28.98 11.19
N SER A 94 13.15 -29.92 10.99
CA SER A 94 13.43 -31.36 10.84
C SER A 94 13.92 -31.74 9.44
N GLY A 95 14.03 -30.78 8.51
CA GLY A 95 14.48 -30.99 7.13
C GLY A 95 13.38 -31.44 6.17
N VAL A 96 12.13 -31.56 6.63
CA VAL A 96 10.98 -31.95 5.82
C VAL A 96 10.47 -30.74 5.03
N LEU A 97 10.23 -30.92 3.73
CA LEU A 97 9.60 -29.90 2.89
C LEU A 97 8.09 -29.90 3.10
N ILE A 98 7.55 -28.75 3.49
CA ILE A 98 6.10 -28.54 3.60
C ILE A 98 5.60 -28.12 2.22
N PRO A 99 4.84 -28.98 1.51
CA PRO A 99 4.41 -28.70 0.14
C PRO A 99 3.43 -27.52 0.11
N VAL A 100 3.59 -26.65 -0.89
CA VAL A 100 2.62 -25.58 -1.16
C VAL A 100 1.49 -26.17 -2.00
N ASN A 101 0.23 -25.96 -1.59
CA ASN A 101 -0.94 -26.53 -2.27
C ASN A 101 -0.92 -28.07 -2.43
N HIS A 102 -0.24 -28.79 -1.53
CA HIS A 102 -0.07 -30.26 -1.60
C HIS A 102 0.74 -30.76 -2.81
N ASP A 103 1.48 -29.88 -3.50
CA ASP A 103 2.41 -30.26 -4.57
C ASP A 103 3.86 -30.06 -4.10
N TYR A 104 4.59 -31.17 -4.02
CA TYR A 104 6.00 -31.19 -3.59
C TYR A 104 6.96 -30.68 -4.67
N ARG A 105 6.53 -30.66 -5.93
CA ARG A 105 7.32 -30.19 -7.07
C ARG A 105 7.25 -28.69 -7.25
N ASN A 106 6.28 -28.05 -6.60
CA ASN A 106 6.10 -26.61 -6.72
C ASN A 106 6.88 -25.88 -5.62
N GLU A 107 7.96 -25.22 -6.02
CA GLU A 107 8.85 -24.49 -5.11
C GLU A 107 8.22 -23.20 -4.57
N SER A 108 7.24 -22.64 -5.28
CA SER A 108 6.48 -21.48 -4.81
C SER A 108 5.13 -21.33 -5.52
N ASN A 109 4.17 -20.68 -4.87
CA ASN A 109 2.89 -20.31 -5.48
C ASN A 109 2.82 -18.80 -5.70
N LEU A 110 2.69 -18.36 -6.95
CA LEU A 110 2.50 -16.95 -7.29
C LEU A 110 1.10 -16.50 -6.87
N ILE A 111 1.03 -15.54 -5.97
CA ILE A 111 -0.24 -15.00 -5.44
C ILE A 111 -0.55 -13.59 -5.92
N GLY A 112 0.44 -12.87 -6.46
CA GLY A 112 0.22 -11.56 -7.06
C GLY A 112 1.36 -11.15 -7.97
N ARG A 113 1.03 -10.36 -8.99
CA ARG A 113 1.98 -9.74 -9.91
C ARG A 113 1.58 -8.28 -10.11
N PHE A 114 2.48 -7.38 -9.74
CA PHE A 114 2.19 -5.96 -9.62
C PHE A 114 3.12 -5.18 -10.54
N PRO A 115 2.58 -4.38 -11.48
CA PRO A 115 3.40 -3.52 -12.31
C PRO A 115 4.09 -2.44 -11.45
N ILE A 116 5.38 -2.21 -11.71
CA ILE A 116 6.13 -1.13 -11.07
C ILE A 116 5.69 0.21 -11.67
N ILE A 117 5.30 1.15 -10.79
CA ILE A 117 4.93 2.52 -11.16
C ILE A 117 6.23 3.31 -11.32
N LYS A 118 6.73 3.39 -12.56
CA LYS A 118 8.08 3.89 -12.87
C LYS A 118 8.28 5.34 -12.46
N GLU A 119 7.23 6.16 -12.54
CA GLU A 119 7.27 7.59 -12.24
C GLU A 119 7.46 7.87 -10.75
N LYS A 120 7.13 6.90 -9.89
CA LYS A 120 7.30 6.96 -8.42
C LYS A 120 8.44 6.08 -7.91
N SER A 121 9.05 5.27 -8.77
CA SER A 121 10.09 4.30 -8.42
C SER A 121 11.47 4.78 -8.83
N HIS A 122 12.50 4.33 -8.12
CA HIS A 122 13.91 4.54 -8.49
C HIS A 122 14.73 3.26 -8.26
N SER A 123 16.06 3.32 -8.43
CA SER A 123 16.96 2.15 -8.46
C SER A 123 16.73 1.15 -7.32
N ASP A 124 16.54 1.66 -6.11
CA ASP A 124 16.51 0.86 -4.87
C ASP A 124 15.14 0.85 -4.18
N LEU A 125 14.10 1.38 -4.85
CA LEU A 125 12.78 1.59 -4.28
C LEU A 125 11.69 1.39 -5.33
N PHE A 126 10.77 0.45 -5.06
CA PHE A 126 9.71 0.07 -5.98
C PHE A 126 8.35 0.46 -5.44
N TYR A 127 7.56 1.15 -6.27
CA TYR A 127 6.20 1.59 -5.94
C TYR A 127 5.18 0.76 -6.70
N ILE A 128 4.22 0.14 -6.00
CA ILE A 128 3.20 -0.74 -6.58
C ILE A 128 1.80 -0.49 -6.00
N ASP A 129 0.76 -0.66 -6.81
CA ASP A 129 -0.65 -0.65 -6.37
C ASP A 129 -1.07 -2.05 -5.90
N VAL A 130 -1.40 -2.19 -4.62
CA VAL A 130 -1.82 -3.47 -4.02
C VAL A 130 -3.29 -3.51 -3.68
N THR A 131 -4.07 -2.53 -4.09
CA THR A 131 -5.50 -2.42 -3.75
C THR A 131 -6.26 -3.69 -4.09
N LYS A 132 -6.03 -4.26 -5.28
CA LYS A 132 -6.68 -5.49 -5.72
C LYS A 132 -6.30 -6.71 -4.88
N LEU A 133 -5.09 -6.75 -4.31
CA LEU A 133 -4.65 -7.85 -3.46
C LEU A 133 -5.52 -7.94 -2.20
N LEU A 134 -5.87 -6.79 -1.61
CA LEU A 134 -6.62 -6.69 -0.35
C LEU A 134 -8.07 -7.18 -0.48
N PHE A 135 -8.63 -7.11 -1.69
CA PHE A 135 -9.99 -7.57 -2.00
C PHE A 135 -10.01 -8.90 -2.76
N ASN A 136 -8.86 -9.56 -2.92
CA ASN A 136 -8.78 -10.82 -3.62
C ASN A 136 -9.20 -11.99 -2.72
N SER A 137 -10.42 -12.49 -2.91
CA SER A 137 -10.95 -13.67 -2.22
C SER A 137 -10.35 -15.00 -2.69
N THR A 138 -9.49 -15.02 -3.72
CA THR A 138 -8.87 -16.26 -4.22
C THR A 138 -7.56 -16.63 -3.52
N LEU A 139 -7.01 -15.74 -2.69
CA LEU A 139 -5.92 -16.09 -1.80
C LEU A 139 -6.40 -17.15 -0.81
N LYS A 140 -5.87 -18.36 -0.92
CA LYS A 140 -6.19 -19.49 -0.04
C LYS A 140 -5.56 -19.28 1.34
N TRP A 141 -6.13 -18.37 2.12
CA TRP A 141 -5.85 -18.21 3.55
C TRP A 141 -6.41 -19.39 4.35
N ASN A 142 -7.52 -19.95 3.87
CA ASN A 142 -8.22 -21.11 4.42
C ASN A 142 -8.87 -21.88 3.25
N PRO A 143 -8.86 -23.22 3.25
CA PRO A 143 -9.50 -24.03 2.20
C PRO A 143 -11.04 -23.92 2.15
N LYS A 144 -11.69 -23.29 3.13
CA LYS A 144 -13.16 -23.11 3.12
C LYS A 144 -13.57 -21.89 2.28
N ASN A 145 -14.57 -22.09 1.43
CA ASN A 145 -15.18 -21.13 0.51
C ASN A 145 -15.11 -19.68 1.00
N LEU A 146 -14.41 -18.83 0.26
CA LEU A 146 -14.38 -17.39 0.49
C LEU A 146 -15.49 -16.77 -0.35
N ASP A 147 -16.43 -16.11 0.31
CA ASP A 147 -17.46 -15.34 -0.36
C ASP A 147 -16.82 -14.24 -1.24
N PRO A 148 -17.37 -13.96 -2.43
CA PRO A 148 -16.84 -12.93 -3.29
C PRO A 148 -16.96 -11.56 -2.61
N VAL A 149 -15.87 -10.78 -2.68
CA VAL A 149 -15.84 -9.39 -2.22
C VAL A 149 -16.40 -8.50 -3.32
N LEU A 150 -17.42 -7.70 -2.99
CA LEU A 150 -18.00 -6.66 -3.82
C LEU A 150 -17.08 -5.44 -3.79
N THR A 151 -16.13 -5.38 -4.73
CA THR A 151 -15.08 -4.34 -4.77
C THR A 151 -15.63 -2.92 -4.88
N GLU A 152 -16.79 -2.73 -5.52
CA GLU A 152 -17.46 -1.45 -5.68
C GLU A 152 -18.12 -0.93 -4.38
N ARG A 153 -18.25 -1.79 -3.37
CA ARG A 153 -18.76 -1.46 -2.02
C ARG A 153 -17.71 -1.70 -0.93
N SER A 154 -16.45 -1.80 -1.34
CA SER A 154 -15.32 -2.08 -0.45
C SER A 154 -14.24 -1.02 -0.66
N TYR A 155 -13.52 -0.66 0.39
CA TYR A 155 -12.50 0.39 0.32
C TYR A 155 -11.41 0.20 1.37
N VAL A 156 -10.25 0.81 1.10
CA VAL A 156 -9.15 0.88 2.06
C VAL A 156 -9.45 2.01 3.03
N LYS A 157 -9.60 1.67 4.31
CA LYS A 157 -10.00 2.62 5.35
C LYS A 157 -8.82 3.40 5.91
N SER A 158 -7.73 2.73 6.21
CA SER A 158 -6.55 3.35 6.80
C SER A 158 -5.31 2.47 6.70
N ILE A 159 -4.15 3.10 6.89
CA ILE A 159 -2.86 2.44 6.95
C ILE A 159 -2.17 2.89 8.23
N HIS A 160 -1.66 1.93 9.00
CA HIS A 160 -0.96 2.15 10.25
C HIS A 160 0.37 1.43 10.25
N PHE A 161 1.32 1.96 11.02
CA PHE A 161 2.66 1.40 11.14
C PHE A 161 2.97 1.08 12.59
N LEU A 162 3.52 -0.11 12.81
CA LEU A 162 4.18 -0.52 14.05
C LEU A 162 5.65 -0.83 13.74
N LYS A 163 6.43 -1.13 14.77
CA LYS A 163 7.89 -1.26 14.67
C LYS A 163 8.37 -2.18 13.55
N ASN A 164 7.70 -3.30 13.24
CA ASN A 164 8.09 -4.24 12.19
C ASN A 164 6.88 -4.67 11.34
N GLU A 165 5.79 -3.90 11.40
CA GLU A 165 4.50 -4.31 10.87
C GLU A 165 3.82 -3.13 10.20
N THR A 166 3.29 -3.39 9.01
CA THR A 166 2.46 -2.46 8.25
C THR A 166 1.06 -3.01 8.20
N ILE A 167 0.11 -2.29 8.78
CA ILE A 167 -1.30 -2.69 8.90
C ILE A 167 -2.12 -1.90 7.89
N VAL A 168 -2.88 -2.61 7.06
CA VAL A 168 -3.86 -2.03 6.14
C VAL A 168 -5.26 -2.44 6.58
N SER A 169 -6.04 -1.47 7.03
CA SER A 169 -7.44 -1.67 7.41
C SER A 169 -8.33 -1.44 6.21
N THR A 170 -9.25 -2.37 5.97
CA THR A 170 -10.23 -2.30 4.88
C THR A 170 -11.65 -2.46 5.42
N VAL A 171 -12.61 -1.91 4.69
CA VAL A 171 -14.03 -2.25 4.83
C VAL A 171 -14.38 -3.10 3.62
N GLN A 172 -14.86 -4.32 3.86
CA GLN A 172 -15.19 -5.27 2.80
C GLN A 172 -16.67 -5.62 2.86
N THR A 173 -17.33 -5.50 1.72
CA THR A 173 -18.69 -6.00 1.54
C THR A 173 -18.62 -7.33 0.80
N ILE A 174 -19.16 -8.39 1.39
CA ILE A 174 -19.26 -9.71 0.77
C ILE A 174 -20.71 -10.03 0.44
N GLN A 175 -20.90 -10.83 -0.61
CA GLN A 175 -22.21 -11.35 -1.01
C GLN A 175 -22.33 -12.82 -0.56
N ARG A 176 -23.30 -13.13 0.30
CA ARG A 176 -23.60 -14.49 0.76
C ARG A 176 -25.11 -14.75 0.70
N ASP A 177 -25.53 -15.77 -0.04
CA ASP A 177 -26.93 -16.23 -0.11
C ASP A 177 -27.94 -15.08 -0.32
N ASN A 178 -27.69 -14.22 -1.31
CA ASN A 178 -28.46 -13.00 -1.63
C ASN A 178 -28.43 -11.86 -0.59
N ASN A 179 -27.77 -12.04 0.55
CA ASN A 179 -27.52 -11.00 1.53
C ASN A 179 -26.13 -10.37 1.35
N GLN A 180 -26.02 -9.11 1.75
CA GLN A 180 -24.74 -8.41 1.83
C GLN A 180 -24.34 -8.23 3.28
N LYS A 181 -23.07 -8.50 3.56
CA LYS A 181 -22.47 -8.26 4.86
C LYS A 181 -21.25 -7.37 4.68
N THR A 182 -21.16 -6.31 5.46
CA THR A 182 -20.02 -5.40 5.47
C THR A 182 -19.27 -5.54 6.79
N ASP A 183 -17.99 -5.90 6.70
CA ASP A 183 -17.11 -6.11 7.86
C ASP A 183 -15.82 -5.27 7.72
N ASN A 184 -15.18 -4.99 8.87
CA ASN A 184 -13.81 -4.48 8.87
C ASN A 184 -12.85 -5.68 8.76
N VAL A 185 -11.94 -5.65 7.78
CA VAL A 185 -10.91 -6.67 7.57
C VAL A 185 -9.55 -5.99 7.60
N ASN A 186 -8.67 -6.47 8.48
CA ASN A 186 -7.31 -5.95 8.60
C ASN A 186 -6.31 -6.93 7.99
N PHE A 187 -5.32 -6.36 7.32
CA PHE A 187 -4.16 -7.07 6.79
C PHE A 187 -2.88 -6.55 7.40
N SER A 188 -1.91 -7.43 7.62
CA SER A 188 -0.59 -7.03 8.09
C SER A 188 0.52 -7.65 7.26
N SER A 189 1.54 -6.86 6.95
CA SER A 189 2.83 -7.34 6.47
C SER A 189 3.84 -7.20 7.62
N ILE A 190 4.35 -8.33 8.12
CA ILE A 190 5.19 -8.39 9.33
C ILE A 190 6.56 -8.97 8.97
N ASN A 191 7.62 -8.23 9.30
CA ASN A 191 8.97 -8.77 9.32
C ASN A 191 9.24 -9.48 10.65
N TYR A 192 9.48 -10.77 10.58
CA TYR A 192 9.99 -11.56 11.70
C TYR A 192 11.41 -12.00 11.33
N ARG A 193 12.43 -11.32 11.87
CA ARG A 193 13.77 -11.90 11.88
C ARG A 193 13.76 -13.03 12.90
N ILE A 194 13.92 -14.27 12.45
CA ILE A 194 14.30 -15.41 13.29
C ILE A 194 15.80 -15.32 13.54
#